data_AF-A0A388PMS9-F1
#
_entry.id   AF-A0A388PMS9-F1
#
_cell.length_a   1.000
_cell.length_b   1.000
_cell.length_c   1.000
_cell.angle_alpha   90.00
_cell.angle_beta   90.00
_cell.angle_gamma   90.00
#
_symmetry.space_group_name_H-M   'P 1'
#
loop_
_entity.id
_entity.type
_entity.pdbx_description
1 polymer ?
#
loop_
_entity_poly.entity_id
_entity_poly.type
_entity_poly.pdbx_seq_one_letter_code
_entity_poly.pdbx_strand_id
1 'polypeptide(L)'
;MPSVVRPWLFLAVALVARAADSVVLVSAPTRYDEGWAKVVAALETAHAAKVLVFRASPAEQQEELRRLQPRFVTWVARPEELGPKAAVVMHRLARENDGDPYEDFQWGVVTGRDAAQAHKLAAPGQPLIIRTVGAGTSFAMECVEQGYWFSEFKAGESWEKAAGGAPREVAGPKDSTARIVARLNEGNTDLFITSGHATEHDWQPGYRYRNGTFGHKDGVILGKALDGTVHRLDAANPKVYLPIGNCLMGNVPGGDCMALSWMASGGVRQMVGYVQPTWFGYAGWGVLDYFVEQPGRFNLNQAWLANHHALLWRLQEVAAGRVSAGDRRGLEFDRDMTIFYGDPHWDARMAAGPLRWQETLTTLPSGEVEWIITPAAGARTFAAVDTNGSQRGGRPLVAFLPRHGAGWEVVGPSPAIAADDFVLLPHPGPDAPVPARIVVRLRRR
;
A
#
# COMPACT_ATOMS: atom_id res chain seq x y z
N MET A 1 -27.34 69.43 -14.68
CA MET A 1 -26.54 68.21 -14.92
C MET A 1 -26.09 67.67 -13.57
N PRO A 2 -26.68 66.59 -13.04
CA PRO A 2 -26.14 65.90 -11.87
C PRO A 2 -25.33 64.66 -12.29
N SER A 3 -24.13 64.55 -11.75
CA SER A 3 -23.20 63.43 -11.90
C SER A 3 -23.69 62.21 -11.13
N VAL A 4 -23.88 61.09 -11.82
CA VAL A 4 -24.19 59.79 -11.20
C VAL A 4 -22.88 59.10 -10.83
N VAL A 5 -22.62 58.99 -9.53
CA VAL A 5 -21.54 58.18 -8.96
C VAL A 5 -22.01 56.73 -8.91
N ARG A 6 -21.31 55.83 -9.62
CA ARG A 6 -21.51 54.37 -9.50
C ARG A 6 -20.73 53.84 -8.29
N PRO A 7 -21.36 53.10 -7.35
CA PRO A 7 -20.62 52.43 -6.30
C PRO A 7 -19.93 51.18 -6.89
N TRP A 8 -18.63 51.06 -6.60
CA TRP A 8 -17.85 49.86 -6.88
C TRP A 8 -18.21 48.81 -5.84
N LEU A 9 -18.80 47.70 -6.28
CA LEU A 9 -19.01 46.52 -5.46
C LEU A 9 -17.64 45.86 -5.23
N PHE A 10 -17.08 46.01 -4.03
CA PHE A 10 -15.96 45.20 -3.58
C PHE A 10 -16.47 43.77 -3.33
N LEU A 11 -16.21 42.87 -4.27
CA LEU A 11 -16.39 41.43 -4.07
C LEU A 11 -15.29 40.96 -3.11
N ALA A 12 -15.60 40.87 -1.82
CA ALA A 12 -14.74 40.18 -0.86
C ALA A 12 -14.76 38.69 -1.20
N VAL A 13 -13.77 38.23 -1.98
CA VAL A 13 -13.46 36.81 -2.10
C VAL A 13 -12.95 36.37 -0.74
N ALA A 14 -13.79 35.71 0.04
CA ALA A 14 -13.35 35.01 1.22
C ALA A 14 -12.32 33.96 0.77
N LEU A 15 -11.04 34.21 1.07
CA LEU A 15 -10.03 33.17 1.08
C LEU A 15 -10.45 32.18 2.17
N VAL A 16 -11.20 31.14 1.80
CA VAL A 16 -11.27 29.95 2.63
C VAL A 16 -9.85 29.38 2.60
N ALA A 17 -9.10 29.59 3.69
CA ALA A 17 -7.80 28.98 3.87
C ALA A 17 -8.00 27.47 3.75
N ARG A 18 -7.61 26.89 2.62
CA ARG A 18 -7.68 25.45 2.39
C ARG A 18 -6.67 24.81 3.34
N ALA A 19 -7.12 23.90 4.21
CA ALA A 19 -6.21 23.16 5.07
C ALA A 19 -5.15 22.44 4.21
N ALA A 20 -3.96 22.24 4.76
CA ALA A 20 -2.88 21.56 4.03
C ALA A 20 -3.35 20.15 3.64
N ASP A 21 -3.33 19.85 2.35
CA ASP A 21 -3.71 18.52 1.84
C ASP A 21 -2.70 17.45 2.28
N SER A 22 -1.47 17.87 2.60
CA SER A 22 -0.36 17.01 3.00
C SER A 22 0.33 17.54 4.26
N VAL A 23 0.70 16.62 5.15
CA VAL A 23 1.45 16.89 6.38
C VAL A 23 2.71 16.03 6.41
N VAL A 24 3.82 16.62 6.86
CA VAL A 24 5.03 15.88 7.24
C VAL A 24 5.14 15.86 8.76
N LEU A 25 5.08 14.67 9.36
CA LEU A 25 5.32 14.47 10.79
C LEU A 25 6.76 14.05 11.02
N VAL A 26 7.46 14.74 11.91
CA VAL A 26 8.87 14.47 12.20
C VAL A 26 9.19 14.75 13.66
N SER A 27 10.08 13.96 14.27
CA SER A 27 10.54 14.25 15.62
C SER A 27 11.47 15.47 15.64
N ALA A 28 11.54 16.18 16.77
CA ALA A 28 12.47 17.29 16.92
C ALA A 28 13.93 16.88 16.64
N PRO A 29 14.46 15.75 17.18
CA PRO A 29 15.81 15.29 16.82
C PRO A 29 16.03 15.10 15.32
N THR A 30 15.07 14.52 14.60
CA THR A 30 15.18 14.24 13.16
C THR A 30 15.01 15.51 12.32
N ARG A 31 14.18 16.46 12.77
CA ARG A 31 13.99 17.76 12.10
C ARG A 31 15.24 18.63 12.12
N TYR A 32 16.05 18.53 13.17
CA TYR A 32 17.24 19.37 13.38
C TYR A 32 18.55 18.69 13.01
N ASP A 33 18.52 17.42 12.62
CA ASP A 33 19.66 16.77 11.97
C ASP A 33 19.86 17.33 10.55
N GLU A 34 21.10 17.66 10.17
CA GLU A 34 21.40 18.34 8.91
C GLU A 34 21.03 17.49 7.67
N GLY A 35 21.23 16.17 7.73
CA GLY A 35 20.90 15.26 6.65
C GLY A 35 19.39 15.08 6.54
N TRP A 36 18.73 14.75 7.65
CA TRP A 36 17.30 14.47 7.66
C TRP A 36 16.44 15.71 7.46
N ALA A 37 16.91 16.90 7.82
CA ALA A 37 16.26 18.17 7.48
C ALA A 37 16.11 18.35 5.95
N LYS A 38 17.05 17.83 5.15
CA LYS A 38 16.96 17.87 3.68
C LYS A 38 15.87 16.93 3.16
N VAL A 39 15.66 15.78 3.81
CA VAL A 39 14.57 14.84 3.51
C VAL A 39 13.20 15.48 3.79
N VAL A 40 13.06 16.14 4.96
CA VAL A 40 11.85 16.88 5.32
C VAL A 40 11.58 17.99 4.31
N ALA A 41 12.60 18.79 3.98
CA ALA A 41 12.48 19.90 3.03
C ALA A 41 12.08 19.44 1.62
N ALA A 42 12.55 18.27 1.18
CA ALA A 42 12.16 17.68 -0.10
C ALA A 42 10.65 17.39 -0.15
N LEU A 43 10.10 16.76 0.89
CA LEU A 43 8.66 16.46 1.00
C LEU A 43 7.81 17.72 1.18
N GLU A 44 8.27 18.65 2.02
CA GLU A 44 7.63 19.96 2.22
C GLU A 44 7.50 20.71 0.89
N THR A 45 8.57 20.74 0.10
CA THR A 45 8.59 21.42 -1.20
C THR A 45 7.75 20.68 -2.25
N ALA A 46 7.90 19.35 -2.36
CA ALA A 46 7.22 18.55 -3.36
C ALA A 46 5.69 18.60 -3.23
N HIS A 47 5.19 18.64 -1.99
CA HIS A 47 3.77 18.50 -1.69
C HIS A 47 3.14 19.74 -1.06
N ALA A 48 3.89 20.85 -0.98
CA ALA A 48 3.51 22.04 -0.19
C ALA A 48 3.03 21.66 1.23
N ALA A 49 3.69 20.66 1.83
CA ALA A 49 3.20 20.01 3.03
C ALA A 49 3.42 20.86 4.28
N LYS A 50 2.48 20.80 5.22
CA LYS A 50 2.68 21.39 6.55
C LYS A 50 3.59 20.48 7.38
N VAL A 51 4.73 21.00 7.83
CA VAL A 51 5.62 20.26 8.74
C VAL A 51 5.12 20.41 10.19
N LEU A 52 4.86 19.28 10.84
CA LEU A 52 4.51 19.18 12.26
C LEU A 52 5.63 18.45 13.01
N VAL A 53 6.09 19.06 14.11
CA VAL A 53 7.23 18.57 14.88
C VAL A 53 6.76 18.10 16.26
N PHE A 54 7.02 16.84 16.60
CA PHE A 54 6.72 16.28 17.91
C PHE A 54 8.01 16.05 18.73
N ARG A 55 7.88 15.97 20.06
CA ARG A 55 9.05 15.79 20.93
C ARG A 55 9.22 14.34 21.40
N ALA A 56 8.16 13.74 21.93
CA ALA A 56 8.20 12.39 22.49
C ALA A 56 7.37 11.39 21.68
N SER A 57 6.19 11.80 21.20
CA SER A 57 5.30 10.93 20.44
C SER A 57 4.57 11.67 19.32
N PRO A 58 4.39 11.06 18.14
CA PRO A 58 3.50 11.60 17.10
C PRO A 58 2.07 11.86 17.60
N ALA A 59 1.62 11.18 18.64
CA ALA A 59 0.29 11.38 19.24
C ALA A 59 0.07 12.80 19.79
N GLU A 60 1.13 13.54 20.09
CA GLU A 60 1.08 14.97 20.44
C GLU A 60 0.42 15.82 19.36
N GLN A 61 0.43 15.35 18.11
CA GLN A 61 -0.09 16.08 16.96
C GLN A 61 -1.52 15.68 16.58
N GLN A 62 -2.19 14.80 17.34
CA GLN A 62 -3.55 14.33 17.01
C GLN A 62 -4.54 15.49 16.87
N GLU A 63 -4.55 16.45 17.80
CA GLU A 63 -5.47 17.60 17.72
C GLU A 63 -5.24 18.47 16.48
N GLU A 64 -3.97 18.65 16.10
CA GLU A 64 -3.61 19.42 14.91
C GLU A 64 -3.95 18.65 13.62
N LEU A 65 -3.76 17.33 13.59
CA LEU A 65 -4.19 16.47 12.50
C LEU A 65 -5.72 16.53 12.31
N ARG A 66 -6.50 16.48 13.41
CA ARG A 66 -7.96 16.70 13.38
C ARG A 66 -8.34 18.05 12.81
N ARG A 67 -7.61 19.10 13.19
CA ARG A 67 -7.86 20.47 12.72
C ARG A 67 -7.51 20.66 11.24
N LEU A 68 -6.46 20.00 10.75
CA LEU A 68 -5.98 20.08 9.37
C LEU A 68 -6.73 19.11 8.44
N GLN A 69 -7.25 18.00 8.98
CA GLN A 69 -7.85 16.89 8.26
C GLN A 69 -7.02 16.46 7.02
N PRO A 70 -5.68 16.33 7.08
CA PRO A 70 -4.87 16.17 5.86
C PRO A 70 -5.29 14.92 5.06
N ARG A 71 -5.08 14.90 3.75
CA ARG A 71 -5.32 13.71 2.91
C ARG A 71 -4.12 12.78 2.94
N PHE A 72 -2.94 13.37 3.07
CA PHE A 72 -1.68 12.63 3.13
C PHE A 72 -0.89 13.00 4.37
N VAL A 73 -0.35 11.98 5.03
CA VAL A 73 0.58 12.13 6.15
C VAL A 73 1.85 11.33 5.85
N THR A 74 2.99 12.02 5.83
CA THR A 74 4.30 11.38 5.66
C THR A 74 5.11 11.49 6.94
N TRP A 75 5.48 10.36 7.53
CA TRP A 75 6.42 10.33 8.64
C TRP A 75 7.84 10.31 8.12
N VAL A 76 8.68 11.25 8.58
CA VAL A 76 10.12 11.19 8.38
C VAL A 76 10.75 10.69 9.67
N ALA A 77 11.34 9.49 9.62
CA ALA A 77 11.83 8.80 10.80
C ALA A 77 13.18 8.14 10.53
N ARG A 78 14.09 8.31 11.49
CA ARG A 78 15.34 7.57 11.56
C ARG A 78 15.07 6.12 11.98
N PRO A 79 15.95 5.17 11.63
CA PRO A 79 15.74 3.76 11.98
C PRO A 79 15.41 3.52 13.46
N GLU A 80 16.02 4.28 14.37
CA GLU A 80 15.90 4.10 15.82
C GLU A 80 14.54 4.55 16.37
N GLU A 81 13.77 5.26 15.55
CA GLU A 81 12.42 5.76 15.88
C GLU A 81 11.32 4.80 15.42
N LEU A 82 11.71 3.73 14.72
CA LEU A 82 10.80 2.76 14.12
C LEU A 82 10.68 1.49 14.97
N GLY A 83 9.76 0.62 14.53
CA GLY A 83 9.48 -0.66 15.17
C GLY A 83 7.99 -0.87 15.44
N PRO A 84 7.61 -1.97 16.10
CA PRO A 84 6.21 -2.35 16.22
C PRO A 84 5.37 -1.31 16.96
N LYS A 85 5.92 -0.70 18.01
CA LYS A 85 5.22 0.35 18.78
C LYS A 85 4.93 1.59 17.94
N ALA A 86 5.88 2.00 17.10
CA ALA A 86 5.70 3.14 16.20
C ALA A 86 4.58 2.86 15.19
N ALA A 87 4.56 1.65 14.59
CA ALA A 87 3.51 1.23 13.66
C ALA A 87 2.12 1.30 14.32
N VAL A 88 1.95 0.78 15.53
CA VAL A 88 0.66 0.86 16.26
C VAL A 88 0.23 2.32 16.48
N VAL A 89 1.16 3.21 16.84
CA VAL A 89 0.85 4.63 17.05
C VAL A 89 0.43 5.30 15.74
N MET A 90 1.13 5.02 14.63
CA MET A 90 0.79 5.56 13.30
C MET A 90 -0.60 5.09 12.84
N HIS A 91 -0.88 3.80 12.98
CA HIS A 91 -2.18 3.20 12.69
C HIS A 91 -3.33 3.83 13.48
N ARG A 92 -3.12 4.06 14.79
CA ARG A 92 -4.13 4.75 15.62
C ARG A 92 -4.32 6.19 15.20
N LEU A 93 -3.23 6.92 14.98
CA LEU A 93 -3.29 8.30 14.49
C LEU A 93 -4.04 8.41 13.18
N ALA A 94 -3.95 7.40 12.30
CA ALA A 94 -4.66 7.37 11.03
C ALA A 94 -6.17 7.18 11.17
N ARG A 95 -6.70 6.68 12.30
CA ARG A 95 -8.13 6.34 12.47
C ARG A 95 -8.85 7.12 13.58
N GLU A 96 -8.12 7.92 14.34
CA GLU A 96 -8.67 8.61 15.51
C GLU A 96 -8.83 10.13 15.22
N ASN A 97 -9.03 10.55 13.97
CA ASN A 97 -9.26 11.96 13.63
C ASN A 97 -10.74 12.34 13.53
N ASP A 98 -11.64 11.39 13.33
CA ASP A 98 -13.08 11.64 13.39
C ASP A 98 -13.86 10.58 14.19
N GLY A 99 -15.17 10.48 13.94
CA GLY A 99 -16.09 9.62 14.69
C GLY A 99 -16.31 8.23 14.09
N ASP A 100 -15.79 7.97 12.89
CA ASP A 100 -15.94 6.68 12.23
C ASP A 100 -14.67 5.81 12.38
N PRO A 101 -14.73 4.50 12.07
CA PRO A 101 -13.63 3.60 12.38
C PRO A 101 -12.54 3.56 11.30
N TYR A 102 -12.69 4.30 10.19
CA TYR A 102 -11.84 4.21 9.01
C TYR A 102 -10.59 5.07 9.12
N GLU A 103 -9.63 4.85 8.22
CA GLU A 103 -8.45 5.70 8.15
C GLU A 103 -8.79 7.02 7.45
N ASP A 104 -8.57 8.14 8.15
CA ASP A 104 -8.89 9.51 7.74
C ASP A 104 -7.91 10.07 6.69
N PHE A 105 -6.75 9.43 6.51
CA PHE A 105 -5.71 9.87 5.60
C PHE A 105 -4.86 8.72 5.04
N GLN A 106 -4.31 8.96 3.84
CA GLN A 106 -3.28 8.12 3.23
C GLN A 106 -1.92 8.40 3.87
N TRP A 107 -1.12 7.38 4.13
CA TRP A 107 0.15 7.61 4.81
C TRP A 107 1.30 6.67 4.47
N GLY A 108 2.50 7.13 4.79
CA GLY A 108 3.73 6.37 4.59
C GLY A 108 4.89 6.88 5.44
N VAL A 109 5.92 6.04 5.56
CA VAL A 109 7.15 6.33 6.31
C VAL A 109 8.31 6.48 5.35
N VAL A 110 8.93 7.65 5.33
CA VAL A 110 10.20 7.90 4.65
C VAL A 110 11.35 7.69 5.63
N THR A 111 12.14 6.67 5.35
CA THR A 111 13.29 6.27 6.16
C THR A 111 14.42 5.71 5.29
N GLY A 112 15.54 5.39 5.91
CA GLY A 112 16.74 4.84 5.30
C GLY A 112 17.78 4.59 6.37
N ARG A 113 18.79 3.78 6.05
CA ARG A 113 20.01 3.59 6.85
C ARG A 113 20.67 4.92 7.19
N ASP A 114 20.58 5.87 6.27
CA ASP A 114 20.98 7.26 6.43
C ASP A 114 20.03 8.19 5.68
N ALA A 115 20.21 9.49 5.87
CA ALA A 115 19.40 10.51 5.23
C ALA A 115 19.53 10.52 3.69
N ALA A 116 20.68 10.14 3.13
CA ALA A 116 20.89 10.12 1.68
C ALA A 116 20.07 8.99 1.02
N GLN A 117 19.96 7.85 1.69
CA GLN A 117 19.06 6.78 1.30
C GLN A 117 17.59 7.20 1.48
N ALA A 118 17.23 7.77 2.63
CA ALA A 118 15.86 8.22 2.89
C ALA A 118 15.38 9.26 1.86
N HIS A 119 16.29 10.12 1.40
CA HIS A 119 16.01 11.08 0.32
C HIS A 119 15.55 10.39 -0.97
N LYS A 120 16.00 9.16 -1.26
CA LYS A 120 15.52 8.41 -2.43
C LYS A 120 14.05 8.02 -2.31
N LEU A 121 13.53 7.86 -1.10
CA LEU A 121 12.10 7.60 -0.85
C LEU A 121 11.28 8.90 -0.82
N ALA A 122 11.86 10.01 -0.36
CA ALA A 122 11.22 11.34 -0.40
C ALA A 122 11.15 11.95 -1.81
N ALA A 123 12.11 11.63 -2.67
CA ALA A 123 12.17 12.08 -4.05
C ALA A 123 12.37 10.87 -4.98
N PRO A 124 11.37 9.99 -5.11
CA PRO A 124 11.49 8.73 -5.84
C PRO A 124 11.58 8.91 -7.37
N GLY A 125 11.35 10.13 -7.86
CA GLY A 125 11.42 10.49 -9.28
C GLY A 125 10.06 10.42 -9.96
N GLN A 126 10.04 9.99 -11.22
CA GLN A 126 8.81 9.85 -12.00
C GLN A 126 7.91 8.74 -11.43
N PRO A 127 6.58 8.80 -11.66
CA PRO A 127 5.67 7.68 -11.41
C PRO A 127 6.21 6.35 -11.98
N LEU A 128 5.97 5.25 -11.28
CA LEU A 128 6.39 3.91 -11.71
C LEU A 128 5.18 3.15 -12.25
N ILE A 129 5.20 2.86 -13.56
CA ILE A 129 4.28 1.89 -14.14
C ILE A 129 4.93 0.51 -14.09
N ILE A 130 4.40 -0.37 -13.24
CA ILE A 130 4.89 -1.72 -13.00
C ILE A 130 4.47 -2.62 -14.15
N ARG A 131 5.43 -3.08 -14.94
CA ARG A 131 5.22 -4.01 -16.06
C ARG A 131 5.74 -5.39 -15.74
N THR A 132 6.88 -5.46 -15.05
CA THR A 132 7.54 -6.71 -14.67
C THR A 132 7.34 -7.04 -13.20
N VAL A 133 6.63 -8.13 -12.93
CA VAL A 133 6.46 -8.66 -11.58
C VAL A 133 7.33 -9.89 -11.38
N GLY A 134 8.29 -9.82 -10.46
CA GLY A 134 9.04 -10.97 -9.97
C GLY A 134 8.49 -11.43 -8.62
N ALA A 135 8.61 -12.73 -8.30
CA ALA A 135 8.24 -13.19 -6.96
C ALA A 135 8.99 -14.45 -6.51
N GLY A 136 9.10 -14.63 -5.20
CA GLY A 136 9.45 -15.89 -4.54
C GLY A 136 8.24 -16.75 -4.16
N THR A 137 7.07 -16.43 -4.71
CA THR A 137 5.78 -17.09 -4.44
C THR A 137 4.86 -16.93 -5.65
N SER A 138 3.82 -17.77 -5.79
CA SER A 138 2.87 -17.62 -6.89
C SER A 138 1.99 -16.39 -6.70
N PHE A 139 1.56 -15.82 -7.81
CA PHE A 139 0.65 -14.67 -7.86
C PHE A 139 -0.22 -14.73 -9.12
N ALA A 140 -1.21 -13.84 -9.20
CA ALA A 140 -2.14 -13.72 -10.33
C ALA A 140 -1.45 -13.27 -11.65
N MET A 141 -0.70 -14.16 -12.30
CA MET A 141 0.01 -13.86 -13.54
C MET A 141 -0.94 -13.48 -14.69
N GLU A 142 -2.22 -13.82 -14.63
CA GLU A 142 -3.20 -13.38 -15.63
C GLU A 142 -3.42 -11.85 -15.61
N CYS A 143 -3.17 -11.18 -14.48
CA CYS A 143 -3.38 -9.73 -14.30
C CYS A 143 -2.16 -8.86 -14.62
N VAL A 144 -0.98 -9.44 -14.84
CA VAL A 144 0.26 -8.67 -15.07
C VAL A 144 0.67 -8.69 -16.55
N GLU A 145 1.39 -7.68 -17.02
CA GLU A 145 1.90 -7.65 -18.40
C GLU A 145 2.96 -8.74 -18.62
N GLN A 146 3.97 -8.78 -17.75
CA GLN A 146 5.00 -9.82 -17.73
C GLN A 146 5.43 -10.14 -16.30
N GLY A 147 5.97 -11.34 -16.09
CA GLY A 147 6.44 -11.70 -14.76
C GLY A 147 7.08 -13.08 -14.66
N TYR A 148 7.65 -13.35 -13.49
CA TYR A 148 8.29 -14.62 -13.17
C TYR A 148 8.13 -14.92 -11.68
N TRP A 149 8.07 -16.20 -11.32
CA TRP A 149 8.15 -16.59 -9.91
C TRP A 149 8.83 -17.93 -9.70
N PHE A 150 9.36 -18.10 -8.49
CA PHE A 150 10.00 -19.32 -8.00
C PHE A 150 9.14 -19.90 -6.89
N SER A 151 8.85 -21.20 -6.95
CA SER A 151 7.95 -21.85 -5.99
C SER A 151 8.55 -21.88 -4.59
N GLU A 152 7.77 -21.48 -3.60
CA GLU A 152 8.13 -21.67 -2.18
C GLU A 152 7.83 -23.10 -1.70
N PHE A 153 7.04 -23.87 -2.45
CA PHE A 153 6.55 -25.19 -2.03
C PHE A 153 7.22 -26.37 -2.76
N LYS A 154 7.69 -26.19 -3.99
CA LYS A 154 8.26 -27.26 -4.83
C LYS A 154 9.61 -26.85 -5.43
N ALA A 155 10.66 -27.57 -5.06
CA ALA A 155 12.00 -27.31 -5.59
C ALA A 155 12.06 -27.42 -7.12
N GLY A 156 12.63 -26.40 -7.78
CA GLY A 156 12.80 -26.37 -9.24
C GLY A 156 11.56 -25.98 -10.04
N GLU A 157 10.40 -25.82 -9.39
CA GLU A 157 9.24 -25.22 -10.05
C GLU A 157 9.44 -23.72 -10.19
N SER A 158 9.26 -23.23 -11.41
CA SER A 158 9.34 -21.82 -11.76
C SER A 158 8.37 -21.52 -12.89
N TRP A 159 7.90 -20.29 -12.95
CA TRP A 159 6.94 -19.88 -13.96
C TRP A 159 7.36 -18.55 -14.57
N GLU A 160 7.06 -18.37 -15.85
CA GLU A 160 7.36 -17.17 -16.60
C GLU A 160 6.17 -16.76 -17.49
N LYS A 161 5.99 -15.45 -17.65
CA LYS A 161 5.08 -14.82 -18.60
C LYS A 161 5.82 -13.69 -19.29
N ALA A 162 6.02 -13.81 -20.60
CA ALA A 162 6.49 -12.69 -21.42
C ALA A 162 5.31 -11.77 -21.79
N ALA A 163 5.60 -10.52 -22.15
CA ALA A 163 4.59 -9.57 -22.62
C ALA A 163 3.78 -10.16 -23.79
N GLY A 164 2.44 -10.09 -23.71
CA GLY A 164 1.53 -10.67 -24.70
C GLY A 164 1.44 -12.20 -24.69
N GLY A 165 2.21 -12.89 -23.83
CA GLY A 165 2.20 -14.33 -23.69
C GLY A 165 1.29 -14.84 -22.57
N ALA A 166 1.12 -16.17 -22.54
CA ALA A 166 0.47 -16.87 -21.42
C ALA A 166 1.52 -17.30 -20.36
N PRO A 167 1.13 -17.39 -19.09
CA PRO A 167 1.96 -18.03 -18.07
C PRO A 167 2.32 -19.46 -18.44
N ARG A 168 3.57 -19.86 -18.23
CA ARG A 168 4.03 -21.23 -18.44
C ARG A 168 5.00 -21.65 -17.35
N GLU A 169 4.93 -22.91 -16.94
CA GLU A 169 5.97 -23.53 -16.12
C GLU A 169 7.26 -23.63 -16.96
N VAL A 170 8.39 -23.35 -16.32
CA VAL A 170 9.73 -23.47 -16.89
C VAL A 170 10.61 -24.27 -15.93
N ALA A 171 11.60 -24.96 -16.48
CA ALA A 171 12.58 -25.66 -15.66
C ALA A 171 13.39 -24.65 -14.83
N GLY A 172 13.22 -24.66 -13.51
CA GLY A 172 13.95 -23.83 -12.56
C GLY A 172 15.05 -24.60 -11.82
N PRO A 173 16.05 -23.90 -11.27
CA PRO A 173 17.01 -24.52 -10.38
C PRO A 173 16.35 -24.91 -9.06
N LYS A 174 16.80 -26.01 -8.43
CA LYS A 174 16.33 -26.40 -7.09
C LYS A 174 16.65 -25.34 -6.04
N ASP A 175 17.80 -24.69 -6.18
CA ASP A 175 18.18 -23.49 -5.44
C ASP A 175 17.90 -22.25 -6.31
N SER A 176 16.98 -21.41 -5.87
CA SER A 176 16.52 -20.25 -6.65
C SER A 176 17.38 -19.00 -6.42
N THR A 177 18.31 -19.03 -5.47
CA THR A 177 19.03 -17.86 -4.94
C THR A 177 19.77 -17.10 -6.04
N ALA A 178 20.62 -17.79 -6.81
CA ALA A 178 21.40 -17.19 -7.89
C ALA A 178 20.48 -16.59 -8.97
N ARG A 179 19.37 -17.28 -9.29
CA ARG A 179 18.44 -16.85 -10.34
C ARG A 179 17.62 -15.63 -9.90
N ILE A 180 17.17 -15.58 -8.65
CA ILE A 180 16.48 -14.42 -8.09
C ILE A 180 17.39 -13.19 -8.13
N VAL A 181 18.63 -13.31 -7.62
CA VAL A 181 19.59 -12.19 -7.64
C VAL A 181 19.90 -11.74 -9.06
N ALA A 182 20.13 -12.68 -9.98
CA ALA A 182 20.37 -12.36 -11.38
C ALA A 182 19.21 -11.58 -12.00
N ARG A 183 17.97 -12.06 -11.83
CA ARG A 183 16.76 -11.39 -12.37
C ARG A 183 16.58 -9.98 -11.81
N LEU A 184 16.85 -9.78 -10.52
CA LEU A 184 16.75 -8.45 -9.91
C LEU A 184 17.86 -7.51 -10.41
N ASN A 185 19.09 -8.02 -10.57
CA ASN A 185 20.23 -7.25 -11.07
C ASN A 185 20.14 -6.89 -12.56
N GLU A 186 19.29 -7.57 -13.35
CA GLU A 186 18.99 -7.15 -14.72
C GLU A 186 18.37 -5.75 -14.79
N GLY A 187 17.83 -5.24 -13.67
CA GLY A 187 17.32 -3.87 -13.58
C GLY A 187 15.96 -3.64 -14.24
N ASN A 188 15.22 -4.71 -14.54
CA ASN A 188 13.94 -4.66 -15.26
C ASN A 188 12.73 -5.11 -14.43
N THR A 189 12.94 -5.60 -13.20
CA THR A 189 11.85 -5.98 -12.30
C THR A 189 11.30 -4.73 -11.62
N ASP A 190 10.01 -4.45 -11.73
CA ASP A 190 9.38 -3.24 -11.17
C ASP A 190 8.71 -3.53 -9.82
N LEU A 191 8.23 -4.76 -9.62
CA LEU A 191 7.65 -5.25 -8.38
C LEU A 191 8.29 -6.58 -8.02
N PHE A 192 8.71 -6.75 -6.76
CA PHE A 192 9.11 -8.06 -6.22
C PHE A 192 8.21 -8.48 -5.06
N ILE A 193 7.68 -9.71 -5.09
CA ILE A 193 6.76 -10.23 -4.06
C ILE A 193 7.42 -11.40 -3.33
N THR A 194 7.36 -11.42 -2.01
CA THR A 194 7.88 -12.55 -1.21
C THR A 194 6.91 -12.96 -0.11
N SER A 195 7.02 -14.23 0.26
CA SER A 195 6.36 -14.87 1.39
C SER A 195 7.27 -15.92 2.02
N GLY A 196 6.77 -16.57 3.06
CA GLY A 196 7.48 -17.64 3.75
C GLY A 196 8.33 -17.15 4.93
N HIS A 197 9.26 -18.00 5.36
CA HIS A 197 10.04 -17.74 6.57
C HIS A 197 10.98 -16.55 6.39
N ALA A 198 10.90 -15.63 7.33
CA ALA A 198 11.73 -14.45 7.36
C ALA A 198 11.87 -13.90 8.78
N THR A 199 12.93 -13.14 8.98
CA THR A 199 13.18 -12.27 10.13
C THR A 199 13.55 -10.88 9.61
N GLU A 200 13.93 -9.97 10.50
CA GLU A 200 14.60 -8.72 10.12
C GLU A 200 15.96 -8.94 9.45
N HIS A 201 16.50 -10.16 9.55
CA HIS A 201 17.87 -10.49 9.15
C HIS A 201 17.96 -11.46 7.98
N ASP A 202 16.92 -12.24 7.72
CA ASP A 202 16.94 -13.23 6.65
C ASP A 202 15.57 -13.49 6.02
N TRP A 203 15.60 -14.03 4.79
CA TRP A 203 14.46 -14.59 4.08
C TRP A 203 14.85 -15.93 3.46
N GLN A 204 13.93 -16.90 3.54
CA GLN A 204 14.07 -18.25 3.01
C GLN A 204 13.05 -18.46 1.88
N PRO A 205 13.48 -18.48 0.60
CA PRO A 205 12.57 -18.68 -0.53
C PRO A 205 11.90 -20.05 -0.53
N GLY A 206 12.56 -21.10 -0.02
CA GLY A 206 11.98 -22.43 0.10
C GLY A 206 11.25 -22.61 1.42
N TYR A 207 9.92 -22.56 1.40
CA TYR A 207 9.09 -22.78 2.59
C TYR A 207 8.97 -24.27 2.96
N ARG A 208 8.85 -25.17 1.97
CA ARG A 208 8.72 -26.64 2.18
C ARG A 208 9.94 -27.46 1.81
N TYR A 209 10.99 -26.82 1.33
CA TYR A 209 12.18 -27.51 0.86
C TYR A 209 13.42 -26.67 1.12
N ARG A 210 14.57 -27.34 1.16
CA ARG A 210 15.86 -26.67 1.35
C ARG A 210 16.22 -25.84 0.11
N ASN A 211 16.32 -24.53 0.29
CA ASN A 211 16.80 -23.55 -0.68
C ASN A 211 17.97 -22.75 -0.05
N GLY A 212 18.66 -21.93 -0.82
CA GLY A 212 19.56 -20.93 -0.24
C GLY A 212 18.78 -19.87 0.56
N THR A 213 19.49 -18.89 1.11
CA THR A 213 18.90 -17.85 1.96
C THR A 213 19.33 -16.48 1.51
N PHE A 214 18.49 -15.49 1.80
CA PHE A 214 18.82 -14.08 1.60
C PHE A 214 19.04 -13.47 2.98
N GLY A 215 20.18 -12.81 3.17
CA GLY A 215 20.44 -11.98 4.34
C GLY A 215 20.86 -10.59 3.91
N HIS A 216 21.36 -9.82 4.87
CA HIS A 216 21.90 -8.50 4.59
C HIS A 216 23.25 -8.27 5.28
N LYS A 217 24.01 -7.35 4.70
CA LYS A 217 25.17 -6.75 5.34
C LYS A 217 25.42 -5.37 4.77
N ASP A 218 25.49 -4.39 5.64
CA ASP A 218 25.84 -3.03 5.30
C ASP A 218 24.93 -2.39 4.25
N GLY A 219 23.61 -2.54 4.40
CA GLY A 219 22.63 -2.03 3.44
C GLY A 219 22.58 -2.82 2.13
N VAL A 220 23.19 -4.01 2.09
CA VAL A 220 23.27 -4.83 0.88
C VAL A 220 22.62 -6.17 1.14
N ILE A 221 21.68 -6.55 0.27
CA ILE A 221 21.09 -7.89 0.26
C ILE A 221 22.09 -8.89 -0.35
N LEU A 222 22.29 -10.00 0.34
CA LEU A 222 23.21 -11.09 -0.02
C LEU A 222 22.43 -12.41 -0.10
N GLY A 223 22.35 -13.00 -1.30
CA GLY A 223 21.82 -14.33 -1.51
C GLY A 223 22.92 -15.38 -1.35
N LYS A 224 22.83 -16.24 -0.33
CA LYS A 224 23.73 -17.36 -0.09
C LYS A 224 23.11 -18.67 -0.61
N ALA A 225 23.65 -19.19 -1.71
CA ALA A 225 23.25 -20.46 -2.28
C ALA A 225 23.69 -21.66 -1.40
N LEU A 226 23.11 -22.82 -1.66
CA LEU A 226 23.35 -24.07 -0.93
C LEU A 226 24.78 -24.59 -1.04
N ASP A 227 25.47 -24.27 -2.13
CA ASP A 227 26.89 -24.58 -2.32
C ASP A 227 27.81 -23.61 -1.57
N GLY A 228 27.26 -22.59 -0.90
CA GLY A 228 27.98 -21.57 -0.16
C GLY A 228 28.32 -20.32 -0.98
N THR A 229 28.03 -20.30 -2.29
CA THR A 229 28.25 -19.14 -3.15
C THR A 229 27.39 -17.97 -2.68
N VAL A 230 27.97 -16.77 -2.63
CA VAL A 230 27.28 -15.54 -2.22
C VAL A 230 27.09 -14.64 -3.44
N HIS A 231 25.84 -14.28 -3.70
CA HIS A 231 25.42 -13.37 -4.76
C HIS A 231 24.96 -12.04 -4.16
N ARG A 232 25.50 -10.94 -4.67
CA ARG A 232 25.14 -9.59 -4.23
C ARG A 232 23.98 -9.05 -5.07
N LEU A 233 22.94 -8.56 -4.40
CA LEU A 233 21.88 -7.78 -5.04
C LEU A 233 22.30 -6.31 -5.11
N ASP A 234 22.34 -5.77 -6.32
CA ASP A 234 22.69 -4.39 -6.64
C ASP A 234 21.80 -3.90 -7.80
N ALA A 235 20.53 -3.67 -7.48
CA ALA A 235 19.52 -3.23 -8.42
C ALA A 235 19.36 -1.71 -8.34
N ALA A 236 19.71 -1.01 -9.43
CA ALA A 236 19.62 0.44 -9.50
C ALA A 236 18.21 0.97 -9.84
N ASN A 237 17.36 0.13 -10.45
CA ASN A 237 16.05 0.56 -10.91
C ASN A 237 15.07 0.78 -9.73
N PRO A 238 14.30 1.88 -9.73
CA PRO A 238 13.22 2.08 -8.77
C PRO A 238 12.23 0.90 -8.80
N LYS A 239 11.86 0.39 -7.62
CA LYS A 239 10.87 -0.68 -7.54
C LYS A 239 9.97 -0.63 -6.31
N VAL A 240 8.90 -1.39 -6.38
CA VAL A 240 8.09 -1.80 -5.24
C VAL A 240 8.55 -3.16 -4.71
N TYR A 241 8.53 -3.34 -3.39
CA TYR A 241 8.75 -4.63 -2.73
C TYR A 241 7.59 -4.97 -1.81
N LEU A 242 7.01 -6.16 -1.99
CA LEU A 242 5.87 -6.67 -1.23
C LEU A 242 6.23 -7.97 -0.51
N PRO A 243 6.85 -7.90 0.67
CA PRO A 243 7.00 -9.04 1.58
C PRO A 243 5.72 -9.34 2.36
N ILE A 244 4.61 -9.40 1.64
CA ILE A 244 3.25 -9.45 2.18
C ILE A 244 2.93 -10.75 2.91
N GLY A 245 3.69 -11.82 2.67
CA GLY A 245 3.57 -13.10 3.35
C GLY A 245 4.75 -13.42 4.28
N ASN A 246 5.63 -12.46 4.56
CA ASN A 246 6.80 -12.65 5.40
C ASN A 246 6.59 -12.07 6.81
N CYS A 247 7.14 -12.77 7.81
CA CYS A 247 7.29 -12.22 9.15
C CYS A 247 8.37 -11.12 9.17
N LEU A 248 8.14 -10.07 9.97
CA LEU A 248 9.17 -9.09 10.39
C LEU A 248 9.88 -8.30 9.26
N MET A 249 9.58 -8.55 7.99
CA MET A 249 10.25 -7.89 6.88
C MET A 249 9.92 -6.39 6.81
N GLY A 250 8.80 -5.96 7.40
CA GLY A 250 8.48 -4.54 7.60
C GLY A 250 9.10 -3.93 8.86
N ASN A 251 9.70 -4.71 9.76
CA ASN A 251 10.26 -4.19 11.00
C ASN A 251 11.64 -3.53 10.77
N VAL A 252 11.81 -2.32 11.29
CA VAL A 252 13.10 -1.61 11.34
C VAL A 252 13.47 -1.43 12.81
N PRO A 253 14.39 -2.24 13.35
CA PRO A 253 14.71 -2.24 14.78
C PRO A 253 15.81 -1.23 15.18
N GLY A 254 16.12 -0.25 14.33
CA GLY A 254 17.18 0.75 14.56
C GLY A 254 18.53 0.47 13.90
N GLY A 255 18.80 -0.75 13.46
CA GLY A 255 20.07 -1.15 12.84
C GLY A 255 19.92 -1.58 11.38
N ASP A 256 21.03 -2.06 10.81
CA ASP A 256 21.02 -2.74 9.51
C ASP A 256 20.02 -3.92 9.56
N CYS A 257 19.10 -3.95 8.59
CA CYS A 257 18.08 -4.98 8.47
C CYS A 257 17.71 -5.19 7.00
N MET A 258 16.92 -6.22 6.72
CA MET A 258 16.44 -6.55 5.38
C MET A 258 15.63 -5.39 4.77
N ALA A 259 14.73 -4.74 5.51
CA ALA A 259 13.91 -3.64 5.00
C ALA A 259 14.78 -2.49 4.45
N LEU A 260 15.73 -2.01 5.27
CA LEU A 260 16.65 -0.94 4.87
C LEU A 260 17.58 -1.38 3.74
N SER A 261 18.00 -2.65 3.72
CA SER A 261 18.87 -3.19 2.67
C SER A 261 18.16 -3.32 1.31
N TRP A 262 16.87 -3.68 1.31
CA TRP A 262 16.03 -3.65 0.12
C TRP A 262 15.85 -2.23 -0.42
N MET A 263 15.66 -1.24 0.45
CA MET A 263 15.64 0.18 0.05
C MET A 263 16.99 0.67 -0.49
N ALA A 264 18.10 0.07 -0.05
CA ALA A 264 19.45 0.50 -0.38
C ALA A 264 19.93 -0.16 -1.66
N SER A 265 20.32 -1.43 -1.60
CA SER A 265 20.86 -2.17 -2.73
C SER A 265 19.80 -2.84 -3.60
N GLY A 266 18.57 -2.98 -3.09
CA GLY A 266 17.45 -3.55 -3.84
C GLY A 266 16.67 -2.56 -4.70
N GLY A 267 16.98 -1.26 -4.65
CA GLY A 267 16.30 -0.23 -5.45
C GLY A 267 14.88 0.11 -4.99
N VAL A 268 14.45 -0.37 -3.81
CA VAL A 268 13.07 -0.18 -3.33
C VAL A 268 12.78 1.28 -3.01
N ARG A 269 11.60 1.73 -3.41
CA ARG A 269 11.05 3.08 -3.18
C ARG A 269 9.71 3.06 -2.46
N GLN A 270 8.97 1.97 -2.57
CA GLN A 270 7.77 1.71 -1.78
C GLN A 270 7.71 0.26 -1.33
N MET A 271 7.22 0.02 -0.12
CA MET A 271 7.15 -1.31 0.47
C MET A 271 6.04 -1.40 1.52
N VAL A 272 5.35 -2.55 1.54
CA VAL A 272 4.39 -2.90 2.59
C VAL A 272 4.78 -4.23 3.22
N GLY A 273 4.96 -4.26 4.54
CA GLY A 273 5.38 -5.46 5.25
C GLY A 273 4.95 -5.50 6.71
N TYR A 274 5.00 -6.69 7.31
CA TYR A 274 4.66 -6.88 8.71
C TYR A 274 5.81 -6.47 9.64
N VAL A 275 5.48 -5.75 10.73
CA VAL A 275 6.42 -5.38 11.80
C VAL A 275 6.51 -6.43 12.91
N GLN A 276 5.71 -7.48 12.85
CA GLN A 276 5.67 -8.61 13.80
C GLN A 276 5.60 -9.94 13.05
N PRO A 277 5.82 -11.09 13.72
CA PRO A 277 5.55 -12.40 13.14
C PRO A 277 4.06 -12.52 12.78
N THR A 278 3.77 -12.66 11.49
CA THR A 278 2.40 -12.76 10.98
C THR A 278 1.91 -14.21 10.95
N TRP A 279 0.61 -14.39 11.18
CA TRP A 279 -0.06 -15.70 11.20
C TRP A 279 -1.46 -15.67 10.58
N PHE A 280 -2.06 -14.49 10.41
CA PHE A 280 -3.41 -14.33 9.85
C PHE A 280 -3.38 -13.88 8.39
N GLY A 281 -2.74 -12.74 8.10
CA GLY A 281 -2.34 -12.36 6.74
C GLY A 281 -3.33 -11.52 5.92
N TYR A 282 -4.47 -11.13 6.48
CA TYR A 282 -5.44 -10.24 5.83
C TYR A 282 -4.85 -8.90 5.38
N ALA A 283 -4.06 -8.24 6.24
CA ALA A 283 -3.49 -6.91 5.94
C ALA A 283 -2.34 -6.95 4.93
N GLY A 284 -1.58 -8.05 4.87
CA GLY A 284 -0.52 -8.24 3.88
C GLY A 284 -1.05 -8.78 2.56
N TRP A 285 -1.55 -10.02 2.56
CA TRP A 285 -1.98 -10.72 1.34
C TRP A 285 -3.09 -9.99 0.59
N GLY A 286 -3.98 -9.32 1.31
CA GLY A 286 -5.05 -8.52 0.73
C GLY A 286 -4.62 -7.33 -0.12
N VAL A 287 -3.36 -6.89 0.02
CA VAL A 287 -2.79 -5.88 -0.88
C VAL A 287 -2.75 -6.41 -2.30
N LEU A 288 -2.53 -7.72 -2.52
CA LEU A 288 -2.50 -8.29 -3.87
C LEU A 288 -3.89 -8.24 -4.55
N ASP A 289 -4.96 -8.48 -3.79
CA ASP A 289 -6.35 -8.44 -4.28
C ASP A 289 -6.74 -7.07 -4.85
N TYR A 290 -6.16 -5.98 -4.34
CA TYR A 290 -6.37 -4.63 -4.87
C TYR A 290 -5.27 -4.20 -5.84
N PHE A 291 -4.01 -4.49 -5.54
CA PHE A 291 -2.89 -3.94 -6.30
C PHE A 291 -2.61 -4.72 -7.58
N VAL A 292 -2.49 -6.05 -7.48
CA VAL A 292 -2.11 -6.93 -8.60
C VAL A 292 -3.34 -7.40 -9.36
N GLU A 293 -4.41 -7.77 -8.66
CA GLU A 293 -5.62 -8.34 -9.28
C GLU A 293 -6.56 -7.29 -9.88
N GLN A 294 -6.29 -6.01 -9.64
CA GLN A 294 -7.02 -4.88 -10.23
C GLN A 294 -6.04 -3.93 -10.94
N PRO A 295 -5.31 -4.44 -11.95
CA PRO A 295 -4.19 -3.74 -12.56
C PRO A 295 -4.59 -2.39 -13.15
N GLY A 296 -3.85 -1.34 -12.77
CA GLY A 296 -4.10 0.04 -13.19
C GLY A 296 -5.11 0.80 -12.32
N ARG A 297 -5.88 0.14 -11.46
CA ARG A 297 -6.95 0.78 -10.68
C ARG A 297 -6.42 1.59 -9.50
N PHE A 298 -5.45 1.05 -8.77
CA PHE A 298 -4.87 1.69 -7.58
C PHE A 298 -3.35 1.84 -7.70
N ASN A 299 -2.83 2.94 -7.17
CA ASN A 299 -1.43 2.95 -6.76
C ASN A 299 -1.24 2.11 -5.49
N LEU A 300 -0.01 1.85 -5.07
CA LEU A 300 0.22 0.96 -3.94
C LEU A 300 -0.41 1.46 -2.63
N ASN A 301 -0.30 2.76 -2.34
CA ASN A 301 -0.84 3.33 -1.10
C ASN A 301 -2.36 3.20 -1.05
N GLN A 302 -3.02 3.51 -2.16
CA GLN A 302 -4.47 3.33 -2.35
C GLN A 302 -4.89 1.86 -2.20
N ALA A 303 -4.12 0.92 -2.76
CA ALA A 303 -4.43 -0.51 -2.64
C ALA A 303 -4.29 -1.00 -1.19
N TRP A 304 -3.28 -0.51 -0.47
CA TRP A 304 -3.10 -0.81 0.95
C TRP A 304 -4.19 -0.20 1.82
N LEU A 305 -4.55 1.07 1.59
CA LEU A 305 -5.64 1.76 2.28
C LEU A 305 -6.99 1.06 2.03
N ALA A 306 -7.29 0.70 0.79
CA ALA A 306 -8.51 -0.05 0.46
C ALA A 306 -8.56 -1.41 1.19
N ASN A 307 -7.42 -2.09 1.30
CA ASN A 307 -7.31 -3.32 2.08
C ASN A 307 -7.53 -3.09 3.58
N HIS A 308 -7.03 -1.98 4.11
CA HIS A 308 -7.21 -1.63 5.51
C HIS A 308 -8.67 -1.26 5.82
N HIS A 309 -9.31 -0.44 4.98
CA HIS A 309 -10.74 -0.15 5.08
C HIS A 309 -11.59 -1.42 4.99
N ALA A 310 -11.23 -2.38 4.13
CA ALA A 310 -11.88 -3.70 4.09
C ALA A 310 -11.73 -4.48 5.40
N LEU A 311 -10.56 -4.46 6.02
CA LEU A 311 -10.29 -5.06 7.32
C LEU A 311 -11.16 -4.42 8.41
N LEU A 312 -11.19 -3.09 8.46
CA LEU A 312 -11.96 -2.32 9.44
C LEU A 312 -13.46 -2.56 9.28
N TRP A 313 -13.96 -2.56 8.06
CA TRP A 313 -15.33 -2.94 7.77
C TRP A 313 -15.64 -4.35 8.30
N ARG A 314 -14.76 -5.33 8.03
CA ARG A 314 -14.94 -6.70 8.52
C ARG A 314 -14.97 -6.77 10.06
N LEU A 315 -14.15 -5.98 10.75
CA LEU A 315 -14.20 -5.86 12.21
C LEU A 315 -15.55 -5.29 12.69
N GLN A 316 -16.11 -4.30 11.99
CA GLN A 316 -17.44 -3.77 12.31
C GLN A 316 -18.55 -4.80 12.09
N GLU A 317 -18.49 -5.58 11.02
CA GLU A 317 -19.44 -6.68 10.78
C GLU A 317 -19.37 -7.74 11.89
N VAL A 318 -18.16 -8.07 12.34
CA VAL A 318 -17.90 -8.99 13.45
C VAL A 318 -18.42 -8.41 14.77
N ALA A 319 -18.24 -7.11 15.02
CA ALA A 319 -18.72 -6.44 16.23
C ALA A 319 -20.25 -6.39 16.27
N ALA A 320 -20.89 -6.19 15.11
CA ALA A 320 -22.34 -6.17 14.96
C ALA A 320 -22.99 -7.58 14.92
N GLY A 321 -22.20 -8.66 14.97
CA GLY A 321 -22.71 -10.03 14.93
C GLY A 321 -23.28 -10.45 13.57
N ARG A 322 -22.96 -9.73 12.49
CA ARG A 322 -23.42 -10.05 11.13
C ARG A 322 -22.60 -11.15 10.46
N VAL A 323 -21.37 -11.38 10.94
CA VAL A 323 -20.47 -12.43 10.46
C VAL A 323 -19.77 -13.13 11.62
N SER A 324 -19.20 -14.31 11.37
CA SER A 324 -18.49 -15.11 12.38
C SER A 324 -17.37 -14.34 13.06
N ALA A 325 -17.29 -14.42 14.39
CA ALA A 325 -16.22 -13.85 15.19
C ALA A 325 -14.90 -14.66 15.16
N GLY A 326 -14.85 -15.79 14.45
CA GLY A 326 -13.67 -16.66 14.39
C GLY A 326 -12.40 -15.94 13.92
N ASP A 327 -12.56 -14.95 13.04
CA ASP A 327 -11.45 -14.18 12.47
C ASP A 327 -11.05 -12.97 13.35
N ARG A 328 -11.81 -12.63 14.39
CA ARG A 328 -11.67 -11.36 15.15
C ARG A 328 -10.23 -11.12 15.60
N ARG A 329 -9.62 -12.12 16.24
CA ARG A 329 -8.25 -12.02 16.77
C ARG A 329 -7.22 -11.75 15.67
N GLY A 330 -7.43 -12.35 14.49
CA GLY A 330 -6.55 -12.18 13.35
C GLY A 330 -6.67 -10.78 12.75
N LEU A 331 -7.90 -10.30 12.60
CA LEU A 331 -8.20 -8.96 12.09
C LEU A 331 -7.68 -7.86 13.04
N GLU A 332 -7.89 -8.00 14.35
CA GLU A 332 -7.38 -7.06 15.36
C GLU A 332 -5.86 -7.00 15.37
N PHE A 333 -5.19 -8.15 15.18
CA PHE A 333 -3.74 -8.19 15.01
C PHE A 333 -3.32 -7.46 13.73
N ASP A 334 -3.90 -7.81 12.59
CA ASP A 334 -3.51 -7.27 11.29
C ASP A 334 -3.80 -5.78 11.12
N ARG A 335 -4.79 -5.25 11.86
CA ARG A 335 -5.15 -3.82 11.88
C ARG A 335 -3.95 -2.90 12.13
N ASP A 336 -3.00 -3.34 12.95
CA ASP A 336 -1.94 -2.45 13.46
C ASP A 336 -0.51 -2.94 13.13
N MET A 337 -0.37 -4.07 12.40
CA MET A 337 0.90 -4.80 12.29
C MET A 337 1.55 -4.76 10.91
N THR A 338 1.00 -4.00 9.96
CA THR A 338 1.67 -3.68 8.69
C THR A 338 2.15 -2.24 8.68
N ILE A 339 3.16 -1.94 7.87
CA ILE A 339 3.66 -0.58 7.69
C ILE A 339 3.94 -0.31 6.22
N PHE A 340 3.67 0.91 5.78
CA PHE A 340 4.00 1.40 4.45
C PHE A 340 5.24 2.27 4.51
N TYR A 341 6.28 1.88 3.78
CA TYR A 341 7.47 2.68 3.57
C TYR A 341 7.44 3.33 2.19
N GLY A 342 7.85 4.59 2.12
CA GLY A 342 7.85 5.42 0.91
C GLY A 342 6.93 6.63 1.05
N ASP A 343 7.07 7.57 0.11
CA ASP A 343 6.14 8.70 -0.02
C ASP A 343 4.76 8.20 -0.46
N PRO A 344 3.67 8.46 0.29
CA PRO A 344 2.32 8.05 -0.09
C PRO A 344 1.79 8.72 -1.36
N HIS A 345 2.40 9.84 -1.81
CA HIS A 345 2.04 10.50 -3.06
C HIS A 345 2.64 9.85 -4.30
N TRP A 346 3.69 9.02 -4.15
CA TRP A 346 4.36 8.45 -5.31
C TRP A 346 3.45 7.42 -6.00
N ASP A 347 3.09 7.70 -7.25
CA ASP A 347 2.21 6.86 -8.06
C ASP A 347 3.00 5.67 -8.63
N ALA A 348 3.20 4.65 -7.80
CA ALA A 348 3.61 3.32 -8.24
C ALA A 348 2.36 2.45 -8.45
N ARG A 349 2.12 2.08 -9.71
CA ARG A 349 0.87 1.46 -10.15
C ARG A 349 1.14 0.34 -11.15
N MET A 350 0.38 -0.74 -11.08
CA MET A 350 0.38 -1.76 -12.11
C MET A 350 0.04 -1.16 -13.48
N ALA A 351 0.72 -1.61 -14.53
CA ALA A 351 0.25 -1.38 -15.89
C ALA A 351 -1.21 -1.80 -16.03
N ALA A 352 -2.00 -1.02 -16.77
CA ALA A 352 -3.40 -1.37 -17.02
C ALA A 352 -3.49 -2.77 -17.65
N GLY A 353 -4.39 -3.59 -17.13
CA GLY A 353 -4.53 -4.99 -17.53
C GLY A 353 -5.97 -5.47 -17.41
N PRO A 354 -6.19 -6.79 -17.52
CA PRO A 354 -7.52 -7.37 -17.39
C PRO A 354 -8.12 -7.09 -16.01
N LEU A 355 -9.32 -6.52 -15.98
CA LEU A 355 -10.13 -6.32 -14.78
C LEU A 355 -11.35 -7.26 -14.80
N ARG A 356 -11.76 -7.72 -13.63
CA ARG A 356 -12.98 -8.55 -13.46
C ARG A 356 -14.27 -7.75 -13.66
N TRP A 357 -14.22 -6.43 -13.51
CA TRP A 357 -15.29 -5.48 -13.78
C TRP A 357 -14.71 -4.15 -14.28
N GLN A 358 -15.54 -3.37 -14.96
CA GLN A 358 -15.27 -1.96 -15.22
C GLN A 358 -16.01 -1.10 -14.22
N GLU A 359 -15.56 0.12 -14.00
CA GLU A 359 -16.27 1.07 -13.18
C GLU A 359 -16.20 2.50 -13.70
N THR A 360 -17.18 3.29 -13.29
CA THR A 360 -17.19 4.75 -13.51
C THR A 360 -17.66 5.44 -12.24
N LEU A 361 -17.07 6.59 -11.94
CA LEU A 361 -17.47 7.48 -10.87
C LEU A 361 -17.82 8.84 -11.48
N THR A 362 -19.12 9.17 -11.56
CA THR A 362 -19.60 10.34 -12.30
C THR A 362 -20.36 11.28 -11.38
N THR A 363 -20.05 12.57 -11.42
CA THR A 363 -20.87 13.59 -10.76
C THR A 363 -22.08 13.93 -11.62
N LEU A 364 -23.28 13.72 -11.08
CA LEU A 364 -24.55 14.02 -11.73
C LEU A 364 -24.86 15.53 -11.66
N PRO A 365 -25.76 16.04 -12.53
CA PRO A 365 -26.21 17.44 -12.46
C PRO A 365 -26.84 17.83 -11.11
N SER A 366 -27.36 16.87 -10.35
CA SER A 366 -27.87 17.07 -8.99
C SER A 366 -26.79 17.34 -7.95
N GLY A 367 -25.51 17.13 -8.28
CA GLY A 367 -24.39 17.15 -7.33
C GLY A 367 -24.15 15.82 -6.62
N GLU A 368 -25.02 14.82 -6.82
CA GLU A 368 -24.76 13.44 -6.40
C GLU A 368 -23.64 12.81 -7.22
N VAL A 369 -22.93 11.85 -6.65
CA VAL A 369 -21.96 11.01 -7.35
C VAL A 369 -22.57 9.63 -7.58
N GLU A 370 -22.50 9.15 -8.81
CA GLU A 370 -22.93 7.81 -9.19
C GLU A 370 -21.70 6.94 -9.46
N TRP A 371 -21.56 5.88 -8.68
CA TRP A 371 -20.57 4.82 -8.87
C TRP A 371 -21.23 3.63 -9.54
N ILE A 372 -20.84 3.35 -10.79
CA ILE A 372 -21.37 2.24 -11.58
C ILE A 372 -20.28 1.18 -11.72
N ILE A 373 -20.61 -0.07 -11.39
CA ILE A 373 -19.75 -1.23 -11.53
C ILE A 373 -20.40 -2.16 -12.55
N THR A 374 -19.68 -2.49 -13.62
CA THR A 374 -20.15 -3.36 -14.70
C THR A 374 -19.30 -4.63 -14.73
N PRO A 375 -19.83 -5.78 -14.29
CA PRO A 375 -19.16 -7.07 -14.38
C PRO A 375 -18.65 -7.37 -15.79
N ALA A 376 -17.41 -7.87 -15.90
CA ALA A 376 -16.74 -8.14 -17.17
C ALA A 376 -16.23 -9.58 -17.30
N ALA A 377 -16.38 -10.41 -16.25
CA ALA A 377 -15.81 -11.77 -16.20
C ALA A 377 -16.84 -12.88 -15.96
N GLY A 378 -18.14 -12.61 -16.16
CA GLY A 378 -19.21 -13.58 -15.93
C GLY A 378 -19.16 -14.15 -14.51
N ALA A 379 -19.30 -15.47 -14.35
CA ALA A 379 -19.22 -16.15 -13.05
C ALA A 379 -17.90 -15.92 -12.30
N ARG A 380 -16.82 -15.50 -12.97
CA ARG A 380 -15.53 -15.19 -12.33
C ARG A 380 -15.45 -13.77 -11.77
N THR A 381 -16.47 -12.93 -11.94
CA THR A 381 -16.43 -11.50 -11.54
C THR A 381 -16.11 -11.32 -10.06
N PHE A 382 -16.74 -12.14 -9.21
CA PHE A 382 -16.59 -12.10 -7.75
C PHE A 382 -15.87 -13.35 -7.21
N ALA A 383 -15.11 -14.04 -8.06
CA ALA A 383 -14.24 -15.12 -7.63
C ALA A 383 -12.83 -14.56 -7.37
N ALA A 384 -12.12 -15.14 -6.39
CA ALA A 384 -10.69 -14.85 -6.20
C ALA A 384 -9.92 -15.13 -7.49
N VAL A 385 -8.99 -14.25 -7.87
CA VAL A 385 -8.15 -14.46 -9.06
C VAL A 385 -7.04 -15.45 -8.75
N ASP A 386 -6.39 -15.27 -7.60
CA ASP A 386 -5.39 -16.19 -7.06
C ASP A 386 -5.67 -16.46 -5.57
N THR A 387 -5.56 -17.73 -5.17
CA THR A 387 -5.86 -18.18 -3.79
C THR A 387 -4.61 -18.53 -3.00
N ASN A 388 -3.41 -18.23 -3.51
CA ASN A 388 -2.17 -18.49 -2.80
C ASN A 388 -1.98 -17.50 -1.64
N GLY A 389 -1.52 -17.97 -0.49
CA GLY A 389 -1.47 -17.16 0.73
C GLY A 389 -2.78 -17.15 1.52
N SER A 390 -2.75 -16.54 2.70
CA SER A 390 -3.88 -16.59 3.64
C SER A 390 -4.87 -15.46 3.40
N GLN A 391 -6.14 -15.69 3.76
CA GLN A 391 -7.20 -14.67 3.75
C GLN A 391 -7.35 -13.96 2.39
N ARG A 392 -7.22 -14.67 1.27
CA ARG A 392 -7.38 -14.14 -0.10
C ARG A 392 -8.84 -14.11 -0.56
N GLY A 393 -9.18 -13.12 -1.39
CA GLY A 393 -10.49 -12.97 -2.00
C GLY A 393 -11.58 -12.44 -1.06
N GLY A 394 -12.75 -12.13 -1.64
CA GLY A 394 -13.95 -11.75 -0.89
C GLY A 394 -13.92 -10.36 -0.24
N ARG A 395 -12.92 -9.53 -0.59
CA ARG A 395 -12.81 -8.17 -0.08
C ARG A 395 -13.84 -7.25 -0.73
N PRO A 396 -14.42 -6.31 0.03
CA PRO A 396 -15.32 -5.30 -0.52
C PRO A 396 -14.75 -4.56 -1.72
N LEU A 397 -15.64 -4.13 -2.61
CA LEU A 397 -15.25 -3.23 -3.69
C LEU A 397 -15.12 -1.84 -3.10
N VAL A 398 -14.02 -1.14 -3.38
CA VAL A 398 -13.73 0.20 -2.84
C VAL A 398 -13.53 1.17 -3.98
N ALA A 399 -14.06 2.39 -3.89
CA ALA A 399 -13.69 3.50 -4.75
C ALA A 399 -13.37 4.74 -3.91
N PHE A 400 -12.30 5.45 -4.27
CA PHE A 400 -11.96 6.73 -3.66
C PHE A 400 -12.72 7.86 -4.36
N LEU A 401 -13.29 8.74 -3.55
CA LEU A 401 -14.15 9.86 -3.91
C LEU A 401 -13.35 11.17 -3.91
N PRO A 402 -13.88 12.23 -4.55
CA PRO A 402 -13.35 13.56 -4.35
C PRO A 402 -13.41 13.95 -2.87
N ARG A 403 -12.34 14.57 -2.37
CA ARG A 403 -12.27 15.02 -0.98
C ARG A 403 -13.38 16.01 -0.66
N HIS A 404 -14.10 15.78 0.44
CA HIS A 404 -15.15 16.65 0.96
C HIS A 404 -15.10 16.63 2.49
N GLY A 405 -14.98 17.80 3.14
CA GLY A 405 -14.67 17.87 4.57
C GLY A 405 -15.74 17.33 5.53
N ALA A 406 -16.99 17.22 5.08
CA ALA A 406 -18.07 16.59 5.86
C ALA A 406 -18.26 15.10 5.54
N GLY A 407 -17.54 14.56 4.55
CA GLY A 407 -17.67 13.18 4.09
C GLY A 407 -18.88 12.91 3.18
N TRP A 408 -19.04 11.65 2.82
CA TRP A 408 -20.09 11.20 1.90
C TRP A 408 -21.13 10.33 2.60
N GLU A 409 -22.35 10.32 2.07
CA GLU A 409 -23.38 9.37 2.48
C GLU A 409 -24.04 8.70 1.28
N VAL A 410 -24.48 7.45 1.48
CA VAL A 410 -25.12 6.64 0.44
C VAL A 410 -26.59 7.02 0.30
N VAL A 411 -27.03 7.19 -0.93
CA VAL A 411 -28.40 7.57 -1.28
C VAL A 411 -29.20 6.33 -1.69
N GLY A 412 -30.33 6.11 -1.02
CA GLY A 412 -31.24 5.00 -1.30
C GLY A 412 -30.81 3.65 -0.69
N PRO A 413 -31.55 2.57 -0.96
CA PRO A 413 -31.27 1.26 -0.38
C PRO A 413 -30.02 0.64 -1.04
N SER A 414 -28.93 0.57 -0.29
CA SER A 414 -27.69 -0.09 -0.71
C SER A 414 -26.96 -0.62 0.53
N PRO A 415 -26.30 -1.80 0.44
CA PRO A 415 -25.43 -2.29 1.50
C PRO A 415 -24.08 -1.55 1.55
N ALA A 416 -23.83 -0.64 0.61
CA ALA A 416 -22.63 0.17 0.59
C ALA A 416 -22.58 1.11 1.81
N ILE A 417 -21.36 1.42 2.21
CA ILE A 417 -21.05 2.44 3.20
C ILE A 417 -20.18 3.51 2.55
N ALA A 418 -20.24 4.72 3.10
CA ALA A 418 -19.37 5.81 2.70
C ALA A 418 -18.90 6.56 3.94
N ALA A 419 -17.62 6.89 3.94
CA ALA A 419 -16.89 7.58 5.00
C ALA A 419 -15.77 8.39 4.35
N ASP A 420 -15.37 9.50 4.97
CA ASP A 420 -14.31 10.39 4.47
C ASP A 420 -14.36 10.67 2.97
N ASP A 421 -13.39 10.16 2.21
CA ASP A 421 -13.27 10.23 0.77
C ASP A 421 -13.30 8.85 0.10
N PHE A 422 -14.09 7.90 0.62
CA PHE A 422 -14.29 6.60 -0.03
C PHE A 422 -15.72 6.06 0.07
N VAL A 423 -16.02 5.11 -0.81
CA VAL A 423 -17.20 4.25 -0.76
C VAL A 423 -16.75 2.79 -0.79
N LEU A 424 -17.39 1.98 0.04
CA LEU A 424 -17.14 0.54 0.12
C LEU A 424 -18.45 -0.21 -0.07
N LEU A 425 -18.46 -1.14 -1.03
CA LEU A 425 -19.57 -2.04 -1.30
C LEU A 425 -19.17 -3.45 -0.84
N PRO A 426 -19.90 -4.07 0.11
CA PRO A 426 -19.66 -5.45 0.51
C PRO A 426 -19.61 -6.38 -0.70
N HIS A 427 -18.61 -7.26 -0.69
CA HIS A 427 -18.36 -8.14 -1.82
C HIS A 427 -19.51 -9.16 -1.98
N PRO A 428 -20.16 -9.25 -3.15
CA PRO A 428 -21.33 -10.14 -3.33
C PRO A 428 -21.03 -11.62 -3.06
N GLY A 429 -19.78 -12.05 -3.32
CA GLY A 429 -19.34 -13.43 -3.16
C GLY A 429 -19.36 -14.20 -4.49
N PRO A 430 -18.61 -15.31 -4.58
CA PRO A 430 -18.47 -16.07 -5.83
C PRO A 430 -19.77 -16.75 -6.28
N ASP A 431 -20.65 -17.07 -5.34
CA ASP A 431 -21.93 -17.76 -5.59
C ASP A 431 -23.09 -16.79 -5.85
N ALA A 432 -22.86 -15.48 -5.74
CA ALA A 432 -23.90 -14.49 -5.97
C ALA A 432 -24.22 -14.36 -7.47
N PRO A 433 -25.50 -14.16 -7.84
CA PRO A 433 -25.87 -13.82 -9.21
C PRO A 433 -25.11 -12.58 -9.68
N VAL A 434 -24.53 -12.66 -10.88
CA VAL A 434 -23.78 -11.55 -11.46
C VAL A 434 -24.75 -10.58 -12.14
N PRO A 435 -24.95 -9.36 -11.61
CA PRO A 435 -25.88 -8.41 -12.19
C PRO A 435 -25.31 -7.80 -13.47
N ALA A 436 -26.17 -7.22 -14.32
CA ALA A 436 -25.70 -6.48 -15.50
C ALA A 436 -24.87 -5.24 -15.12
N ARG A 437 -25.25 -4.57 -14.03
CA ARG A 437 -24.50 -3.49 -13.38
C ARG A 437 -24.93 -3.34 -11.93
N ILE A 438 -24.04 -2.80 -11.11
CA ILE A 438 -24.33 -2.32 -9.74
C ILE A 438 -24.21 -0.81 -9.76
N VAL A 439 -25.13 -0.11 -9.10
CA VAL A 439 -25.14 1.35 -9.02
C VAL A 439 -25.22 1.75 -7.55
N VAL A 440 -24.25 2.54 -7.10
CA VAL A 440 -24.26 3.17 -5.78
C VAL A 440 -24.30 4.68 -5.99
N ARG A 441 -25.28 5.35 -5.38
CA ARG A 441 -25.39 6.81 -5.40
C ARG A 441 -24.94 7.38 -4.08
N LEU A 442 -24.22 8.49 -4.15
CA LEU A 442 -23.64 9.18 -3.01
C LEU A 442 -23.99 10.65 -3.08
N ARG A 443 -24.18 11.27 -1.93
CA ARG A 443 -24.22 12.73 -1.81
C ARG A 443 -23.27 13.20 -0.73
N ARG A 444 -22.85 14.45 -0.85
CA ARG A 444 -22.08 15.12 0.18
C ARG A 444 -22.94 15.27 1.43
N ARG A 445 -22.36 14.99 2.61
CA ARG A 445 -23.00 15.30 3.89
C ARG A 445 -23.02 16.82 4.13
#